data_AF-A0A914V1R5-F1
#
_entry.id   AF-A0A914V1R5-F1
#
_cell.length_a   1.000
_cell.length_b   1.000
_cell.length_c   1.000
_cell.angle_alpha   90.00
_cell.angle_beta   90.00
_cell.angle_gamma   90.00
#
_symmetry.space_group_name_H-M   'P 1'
#
loop_
_entity.id
_entity.type
_entity.pdbx_description
1 polymer ?
#
loop_
_entity_poly.entity_id
_entity_poly.type
_entity_poly.pdbx_seq_one_letter_code
_entity_poly.pdbx_strand_id
1 'polypeptide(L)'
;MVEDVRSAKKRVKSSQVRETARHAAKSRRDKENDLFAELEAEVIKINAPNFVHVDRITLVRLAVTLIRLRRCVPTLMKTALKDTEKKAIWSEDQITNCLDGFIIICDRSGTLLYITECVSQYLGLNQTDMVGQTLRNFVNYDDYGNFQEALNDRGAISEGRTIVMHMTSVVGPRGRKRSSKSPIMKPITFCLRILDDKKTEQRICLLLATATPICSGGLYSEVTSHFSPSSTFVTRHTCDMKFSYADER
;
A
#
# COMPACT_ATOMS: atom_id res chain seq x y z
N MET A 1 44.94 -17.11 -53.03
CA MET A 1 43.81 -16.43 -53.72
C MET A 1 42.44 -17.05 -53.43
N VAL A 2 42.20 -18.35 -53.61
CA VAL A 2 40.84 -18.94 -53.42
C VAL A 2 40.41 -19.00 -51.95
N GLU A 3 41.34 -19.25 -51.02
CA GLU A 3 41.05 -19.28 -49.57
C GLU A 3 40.75 -17.89 -48.99
N ASP A 4 41.46 -16.85 -49.42
CA ASP A 4 41.20 -15.45 -49.00
C ASP A 4 39.80 -14.98 -49.40
N VAL A 5 39.34 -15.35 -50.59
CA VAL A 5 37.99 -15.02 -51.08
C VAL A 5 36.91 -15.74 -50.28
N ARG A 6 37.16 -16.98 -49.83
CA ARG A 6 36.24 -17.73 -48.95
C ARG A 6 36.21 -17.12 -47.54
N SER A 7 37.35 -16.72 -47.00
CA SER A 7 37.47 -16.02 -45.71
C SER A 7 36.72 -14.69 -45.72
N ALA A 8 36.88 -13.89 -46.78
CA ALA A 8 36.17 -12.62 -46.97
C ALA A 8 34.64 -12.80 -47.04
N LYS A 9 34.16 -13.79 -47.81
CA LYS A 9 32.71 -14.11 -47.90
C LYS A 9 32.12 -14.56 -46.56
N LYS A 10 32.87 -15.33 -45.76
CA LYS A 10 32.43 -15.77 -44.43
C LYS A 10 32.33 -14.58 -43.47
N ARG A 11 33.25 -13.61 -43.57
CA ARG A 11 33.29 -12.38 -42.76
C ARG A 11 32.15 -11.40 -43.11
N VAL A 12 31.77 -11.30 -44.39
CA VAL A 12 30.60 -10.53 -44.83
C VAL A 12 29.29 -11.16 -44.33
N LYS A 13 29.13 -12.48 -44.49
CA LYS A 13 27.94 -13.19 -43.97
C LYS A 13 27.81 -13.07 -42.46
N SER A 14 28.90 -13.17 -41.70
CA SER A 14 28.84 -13.00 -40.25
C SER A 14 28.50 -11.57 -39.84
N SER A 15 28.96 -10.56 -40.59
CA SER A 15 28.59 -9.16 -40.36
C SER A 15 27.10 -8.90 -40.61
N GLN A 16 26.55 -9.44 -41.69
CA GLN A 16 25.12 -9.34 -42.02
C GLN A 16 24.24 -10.04 -40.98
N VAL A 17 24.60 -11.25 -40.53
CA VAL A 17 23.88 -11.94 -39.45
C VAL A 17 23.93 -11.16 -38.14
N ARG A 18 25.07 -10.52 -37.84
CA ARG A 18 25.20 -9.67 -36.65
C ARG A 18 24.33 -8.42 -36.76
N GLU A 19 24.23 -7.84 -37.94
CA GLU A 19 23.42 -6.66 -38.22
C GLU A 19 21.92 -6.98 -38.16
N THR A 20 21.47 -8.07 -38.79
CA THR A 20 20.08 -8.54 -38.68
C THR A 20 19.71 -8.90 -37.25
N ALA A 21 20.60 -9.55 -36.50
CA ALA A 21 20.40 -9.82 -35.08
C ALA A 21 20.28 -8.52 -34.25
N ARG A 22 21.08 -7.49 -34.57
CA ARG A 22 20.97 -6.17 -33.92
C ARG A 22 19.64 -5.50 -34.22
N HIS A 23 19.21 -5.48 -35.48
CA HIS A 23 17.91 -4.93 -35.86
C HIS A 23 16.75 -5.69 -35.20
N ALA A 24 16.82 -7.03 -35.14
CA ALA A 24 15.84 -7.84 -34.44
C ALA A 24 15.80 -7.54 -32.94
N ALA A 25 16.96 -7.39 -32.29
CA ALA A 25 17.04 -7.04 -30.87
C ALA A 25 16.49 -5.63 -30.60
N LYS A 26 16.78 -4.66 -31.48
CA LYS A 26 16.21 -3.31 -31.38
C LYS A 26 14.69 -3.34 -31.53
N SER A 27 14.18 -3.99 -32.57
CA SER A 27 12.73 -4.12 -32.79
C SER A 27 12.02 -4.79 -31.60
N ARG A 28 12.65 -5.77 -30.93
CA ARG A 28 12.09 -6.36 -29.70
C ARG A 28 12.02 -5.34 -28.55
N ARG A 29 13.05 -4.51 -28.35
CA ARG A 29 13.06 -3.47 -27.32
C ARG A 29 12.08 -2.35 -27.62
N ASP A 30 11.97 -1.95 -28.88
CA ASP A 30 11.03 -0.91 -29.30
C ASP A 30 9.59 -1.37 -29.03
N LYS A 31 9.24 -2.61 -29.43
CA LYS A 31 7.93 -3.21 -29.13
C LYS A 31 7.65 -3.34 -27.63
N GLU A 32 8.66 -3.70 -26.84
CA GLU A 32 8.53 -3.76 -25.38
C GLU A 32 8.22 -2.37 -24.80
N ASN A 33 8.92 -1.34 -25.27
CA ASN A 33 8.67 0.05 -24.84
C ASN A 33 7.25 0.50 -25.21
N ASP A 34 6.77 0.15 -26.40
CA ASP A 34 5.40 0.47 -26.84
C ASP A 34 4.36 -0.19 -25.91
N LEU A 35 4.55 -1.46 -25.54
CA LEU A 35 3.69 -2.17 -24.60
C LEU A 35 3.71 -1.55 -23.19
N PHE A 36 4.89 -1.09 -22.73
CA PHE A 36 4.98 -0.39 -21.44
C PHE A 36 4.27 0.95 -21.46
N ALA A 37 4.36 1.70 -22.56
CA ALA A 37 3.65 2.97 -22.71
C ALA A 37 2.12 2.77 -22.73
N GLU A 38 1.64 1.72 -23.39
CA GLU A 38 0.22 1.34 -23.36
C GLU A 38 -0.24 0.95 -21.95
N LEU A 39 0.55 0.14 -21.25
CA LEU A 39 0.26 -0.27 -19.87
C LEU A 39 0.24 0.91 -18.90
N GLU A 40 1.19 1.82 -19.04
CA GLU A 40 1.28 3.05 -18.24
C GLU A 40 0.03 3.91 -18.43
N ALA A 41 -0.41 4.10 -19.67
CA ALA A 41 -1.63 4.84 -19.97
C ALA A 41 -2.88 4.21 -19.33
N GLU A 42 -2.98 2.88 -19.28
CA GLU A 42 -4.12 2.18 -18.65
C GLU A 42 -4.08 2.24 -17.12
N VAL A 43 -2.91 2.12 -16.50
CA VAL A 43 -2.76 2.17 -15.04
C VAL A 43 -3.01 3.60 -14.51
N ILE A 44 -2.52 4.63 -15.21
CA ILE A 44 -2.68 6.04 -14.81
C ILE A 44 -4.14 6.50 -14.83
N LYS A 45 -4.95 6.01 -15.79
CA LYS A 45 -6.39 6.33 -15.86
C LYS A 45 -7.15 5.99 -14.57
N ILE A 46 -6.62 5.09 -13.75
CA ILE A 46 -7.29 4.56 -12.55
C ILE A 46 -6.85 5.29 -11.27
N ASN A 47 -5.62 5.83 -11.22
CA ASN A 47 -5.01 6.26 -9.95
C ASN A 47 -4.59 7.76 -9.89
N ALA A 48 -5.11 8.65 -10.74
CA ALA A 48 -4.82 10.10 -10.71
C ALA A 48 -3.34 10.45 -11.02
N PRO A 49 -2.95 11.74 -11.20
CA PRO A 49 -1.78 12.16 -12.00
C PRO A 49 -0.40 12.03 -11.32
N ASN A 50 -0.27 11.31 -10.21
CA ASN A 50 0.97 11.30 -9.41
C ASN A 50 2.04 10.27 -9.86
N PHE A 51 1.84 9.61 -11.00
CA PHE A 51 2.71 8.54 -11.53
C PHE A 51 3.79 9.01 -12.51
N VAL A 52 4.31 10.23 -12.38
CA VAL A 52 5.15 10.80 -13.45
C VAL A 52 6.45 10.02 -13.73
N HIS A 53 6.92 9.13 -12.85
CA HIS A 53 8.12 8.32 -13.09
C HIS A 53 8.09 6.94 -12.39
N VAL A 54 7.21 6.05 -12.84
CA VAL A 54 7.14 4.69 -12.28
C VAL A 54 8.16 3.77 -12.96
N ASP A 55 8.98 3.08 -12.18
CA ASP A 55 9.86 2.04 -12.71
C ASP A 55 9.05 0.88 -13.33
N ARG A 56 9.58 0.24 -14.38
CA ARG A 56 8.92 -0.85 -15.11
C ARG A 56 8.46 -1.98 -14.20
N ILE A 57 9.26 -2.33 -13.19
CA ILE A 57 8.92 -3.37 -12.21
C ILE A 57 7.70 -2.96 -11.39
N THR A 58 7.69 -1.72 -10.91
CA THR A 58 6.56 -1.17 -10.15
C THR A 58 5.31 -1.06 -11.01
N LEU A 59 5.44 -0.66 -12.28
CA LEU A 59 4.30 -0.58 -13.20
C LEU A 59 3.64 -1.95 -13.42
N VAL A 60 4.43 -3.00 -13.67
CA VAL A 60 3.90 -4.37 -13.77
C VAL A 60 3.26 -4.82 -12.45
N ARG A 61 3.90 -4.50 -11.31
CA ARG A 61 3.35 -4.81 -9.98
C ARG A 61 1.99 -4.16 -9.76
N LEU A 62 1.85 -2.87 -10.11
CA LEU A 62 0.59 -2.14 -10.02
C LEU A 62 -0.46 -2.75 -10.94
N ALA A 63 -0.11 -3.04 -12.19
CA ALA A 63 -1.02 -3.66 -13.15
C ALA A 63 -1.58 -5.00 -12.66
N VAL A 64 -0.72 -5.90 -12.18
CA VAL A 64 -1.14 -7.21 -11.63
C VAL A 64 -2.04 -7.01 -10.41
N THR A 65 -1.69 -6.08 -9.54
CA THR A 65 -2.47 -5.79 -8.33
C THR A 65 -3.85 -5.21 -8.67
N LEU A 66 -3.93 -4.32 -9.66
CA LEU A 66 -5.19 -3.77 -10.16
C LEU A 66 -6.09 -4.84 -10.79
N ILE A 67 -5.53 -5.77 -11.56
CA ILE A 67 -6.28 -6.91 -12.10
C ILE A 67 -6.86 -7.77 -10.96
N ARG A 68 -6.05 -8.05 -9.92
CA ARG A 68 -6.52 -8.78 -8.74
C ARG A 68 -7.63 -8.04 -8.00
N LEU A 69 -7.45 -6.74 -7.79
CA LEU A 69 -8.45 -5.88 -7.15
C LEU A 69 -9.77 -5.89 -7.94
N ARG A 70 -9.72 -5.67 -9.25
CA ARG A 70 -10.90 -5.69 -10.14
C ARG A 70 -11.59 -7.04 -10.19
N ARG A 71 -10.87 -8.14 -9.93
CA ARG A 71 -11.44 -9.48 -9.85
C ARG A 71 -12.22 -9.71 -8.55
N CYS A 72 -11.75 -9.14 -7.43
CA CYS A 72 -12.30 -9.40 -6.09
C CYS A 72 -13.33 -8.36 -5.63
N VAL A 73 -13.17 -7.09 -5.99
CA VAL A 73 -14.05 -6.02 -5.49
C VAL A 73 -15.51 -6.17 -5.94
N PRO A 74 -15.85 -6.47 -7.21
CA PRO A 74 -17.24 -6.56 -7.64
C PRO A 74 -18.04 -7.69 -6.97
N THR A 75 -17.36 -8.78 -6.60
CA THR A 75 -17.99 -9.94 -5.95
C THR A 75 -18.19 -9.69 -4.45
N LEU A 76 -17.18 -9.11 -3.80
CA LEU A 76 -17.11 -8.98 -2.34
C LEU A 76 -17.66 -7.65 -1.81
N MET A 77 -17.44 -6.55 -2.52
CA MET A 77 -17.93 -5.21 -2.14
C MET A 77 -19.17 -4.85 -2.95
N LYS A 78 -20.28 -5.53 -2.65
CA LYS A 78 -21.57 -5.13 -3.21
C LYS A 78 -22.03 -3.85 -2.53
N THR A 79 -22.00 -2.74 -3.26
CA THR A 79 -22.57 -1.48 -2.80
C THR A 79 -24.09 -1.57 -2.87
N ALA A 80 -24.77 -1.30 -1.75
CA ALA A 80 -26.24 -1.21 -1.71
C ALA A 80 -26.77 0.09 -2.35
N LEU A 81 -25.86 0.97 -2.79
CA LEU A 81 -26.16 2.27 -3.37
C LEU A 81 -26.67 2.12 -4.81
N LYS A 82 -27.75 2.84 -5.13
CA LYS A 82 -28.31 2.89 -6.49
C LYS A 82 -27.35 3.63 -7.43
N ASP A 83 -27.39 3.37 -8.73
CA ASP A 83 -26.46 4.01 -9.70
C ASP A 83 -26.54 5.54 -9.74
N THR A 84 -27.69 6.12 -9.37
CA THR A 84 -27.89 7.56 -9.19
C THR A 84 -27.16 8.13 -7.97
N GLU A 85 -27.00 7.32 -6.92
CA GLU A 85 -26.30 7.66 -5.68
C GLU A 85 -24.77 7.51 -5.84
N LYS A 86 -24.31 6.58 -6.68
CA LYS A 86 -22.87 6.38 -6.97
C LYS A 86 -22.18 7.61 -7.57
N LYS A 87 -22.91 8.47 -8.30
CA LYS A 87 -22.35 9.71 -8.89
C LYS A 87 -22.40 10.92 -7.96
N ALA A 88 -23.19 10.85 -6.89
CA ALA A 88 -23.45 11.99 -5.99
C ALA A 88 -22.71 11.88 -4.66
N ILE A 89 -22.29 10.68 -4.25
CA ILE A 89 -21.88 10.38 -2.87
C ILE A 89 -20.37 10.23 -2.77
N TRP A 90 -19.64 11.30 -3.11
CA TRP A 90 -18.28 11.59 -2.66
C TRP A 90 -17.18 11.28 -3.68
N SER A 91 -16.38 12.30 -4.02
CA SER A 91 -15.10 12.08 -4.69
C SER A 91 -14.14 11.35 -3.73
N GLU A 92 -13.16 10.63 -4.28
CA GLU A 92 -12.11 9.99 -3.46
C GLU A 92 -11.43 11.00 -2.52
N ASP A 93 -11.25 12.24 -2.98
CA ASP A 93 -10.74 13.35 -2.18
C ASP A 93 -11.63 13.68 -0.98
N GLN A 94 -12.95 13.68 -1.16
CA GLN A 94 -13.90 13.94 -0.06
C GLN A 94 -13.88 12.82 0.97
N ILE A 95 -13.85 11.56 0.53
CA ILE A 95 -13.71 10.41 1.46
C ILE A 95 -12.39 10.54 2.21
N THR A 96 -11.30 10.80 1.50
CA THR A 96 -9.95 10.87 2.07
C THR A 96 -9.80 12.02 3.06
N ASN A 97 -10.41 13.18 2.78
CA ASN A 97 -10.39 14.35 3.67
C ASN A 97 -11.26 14.17 4.92
N CYS A 98 -12.28 13.32 4.87
CA CYS A 98 -13.14 13.01 6.02
C CYS A 98 -12.57 11.89 6.92
N LEU A 99 -11.51 11.20 6.47
CA LEU A 99 -10.92 10.08 7.20
C LEU A 99 -9.73 10.56 8.05
N ASP A 100 -9.84 10.39 9.37
CA ASP A 100 -8.72 10.50 10.32
C ASP A 100 -7.80 9.27 10.27
N GLY A 101 -7.37 8.90 9.07
CA GLY A 101 -6.51 7.78 8.79
C GLY A 101 -6.48 7.40 7.32
N PHE A 102 -6.36 6.11 7.03
CA PHE A 102 -6.25 5.58 5.67
C PHE A 102 -6.87 4.19 5.60
N ILE A 103 -7.25 3.75 4.40
CA ILE A 103 -7.84 2.42 4.18
C ILE A 103 -6.80 1.53 3.53
N ILE A 104 -6.73 0.27 3.96
CA ILE A 104 -5.98 -0.81 3.31
C ILE A 104 -6.95 -1.92 2.91
N ILE A 105 -6.78 -2.44 1.70
CA ILE A 105 -7.40 -3.68 1.24
C ILE A 105 -6.30 -4.70 1.01
N CYS A 106 -6.40 -5.85 1.67
CA CYS A 106 -5.46 -6.96 1.56
C CYS A 106 -6.15 -8.22 1.04
N ASP A 107 -5.38 -9.07 0.37
CA ASP A 107 -5.77 -10.45 0.07
C ASP A 107 -5.54 -11.36 1.30
N ARG A 108 -6.05 -12.61 1.26
CA ARG A 108 -5.78 -13.66 2.26
C ARG A 108 -4.29 -13.90 2.51
N SER A 109 -3.46 -13.68 1.49
CA SER A 109 -1.99 -13.80 1.59
C SER A 109 -1.32 -12.65 2.35
N GLY A 110 -2.07 -11.60 2.72
CA GLY A 110 -1.51 -10.36 3.26
C GLY A 110 -0.90 -9.45 2.19
N THR A 111 -1.11 -9.75 0.90
CA THR A 111 -0.72 -8.86 -0.20
C THR A 111 -1.64 -7.64 -0.24
N LEU A 112 -1.04 -6.45 -0.28
CA LEU A 112 -1.73 -5.16 -0.34
C LEU A 112 -2.32 -4.96 -1.73
N LEU A 113 -3.65 -5.01 -1.84
CA LEU A 113 -4.38 -4.80 -3.10
C LEU A 113 -4.67 -3.32 -3.36
N TYR A 114 -4.96 -2.57 -2.31
CA TYR A 114 -5.26 -1.14 -2.39
C TYR A 114 -4.91 -0.46 -1.08
N ILE A 115 -4.45 0.79 -1.16
CA ILE A 115 -4.20 1.67 -0.01
C ILE A 115 -4.60 3.08 -0.42
N THR A 116 -5.23 3.86 0.46
CA THR A 116 -5.53 5.27 0.16
C THR A 116 -4.26 6.12 0.07
N GLU A 117 -4.21 7.10 -0.83
CA GLU A 117 -3.05 7.97 -1.05
C GLU A 117 -2.60 8.76 0.21
N CYS A 118 -3.55 9.09 1.08
CA CYS A 118 -3.28 9.81 2.34
C CYS A 118 -2.32 9.08 3.29
N VAL A 119 -2.02 7.79 3.08
CA VAL A 119 -1.01 7.04 3.85
C VAL A 119 0.34 7.76 3.91
N SER A 120 0.68 8.53 2.88
CA SER A 120 1.88 9.38 2.82
C SER A 120 1.91 10.44 3.93
N GLN A 121 0.74 10.97 4.33
CA GLN A 121 0.60 11.96 5.40
C GLN A 121 0.70 11.34 6.81
N TYR A 122 0.51 10.02 6.94
CA TYR A 122 0.51 9.32 8.22
C TYR A 122 1.82 8.58 8.49
N LEU A 123 2.37 7.93 7.46
CA LEU A 123 3.56 7.07 7.53
C LEU A 123 4.75 7.65 6.77
N GLY A 124 4.54 8.56 5.82
CA GLY A 124 5.58 9.08 4.94
C GLY A 124 5.95 8.16 3.77
N LEU A 125 5.20 7.07 3.58
CA LEU A 125 5.40 6.10 2.51
C LEU A 125 4.50 6.44 1.31
N ASN A 126 4.99 6.22 0.11
CA ASN A 126 4.17 6.40 -1.10
C ASN A 126 3.25 5.20 -1.31
N GLN A 127 2.03 5.47 -1.75
CA GLN A 127 1.05 4.43 -2.12
C GLN A 127 1.61 3.45 -3.15
N THR A 128 2.31 3.96 -4.18
CA THR A 128 2.91 3.17 -5.28
C THR A 128 3.96 2.16 -4.80
N ASP A 129 4.65 2.51 -3.73
CA ASP A 129 5.69 1.66 -3.16
C ASP A 129 5.07 0.54 -2.33
N MET A 130 3.92 0.78 -1.70
CA MET A 130 3.25 -0.20 -0.85
C MET A 130 2.34 -1.15 -1.62
N VAL A 131 1.62 -0.68 -2.63
CA VAL A 131 0.65 -1.48 -3.40
C VAL A 131 1.36 -2.65 -4.11
N GLY A 132 0.78 -3.84 -3.96
CA GLY A 132 1.30 -5.09 -4.50
C GLY A 132 2.41 -5.74 -3.68
N GLN A 133 2.83 -5.14 -2.56
CA GLN A 133 3.73 -5.77 -1.60
C GLN A 133 2.96 -6.46 -0.46
N THR A 134 3.64 -7.28 0.32
CA THR A 134 3.05 -7.92 1.50
C THR A 134 3.07 -6.97 2.69
N LEU A 135 1.98 -6.91 3.46
CA LEU A 135 1.85 -6.10 4.68
C LEU A 135 2.98 -6.37 5.69
N ARG A 136 3.52 -7.59 5.72
CA ARG A 136 4.69 -8.00 6.52
C ARG A 136 5.90 -7.09 6.36
N ASN A 137 6.09 -6.47 5.19
CA ASN A 137 7.23 -5.59 4.95
C ASN A 137 7.12 -4.25 5.72
N PHE A 138 5.91 -3.90 6.17
CA PHE A 138 5.62 -2.61 6.79
C PHE A 138 5.17 -2.74 8.24
N VAL A 139 4.97 -3.93 8.77
CA VAL A 139 4.46 -4.17 10.13
C VAL A 139 5.51 -4.91 10.96
N ASN A 140 5.48 -4.75 12.28
CA ASN A 140 6.29 -5.57 13.19
C ASN A 140 6.04 -7.07 12.94
N TYR A 141 7.09 -7.88 13.06
CA TYR A 141 7.01 -9.33 12.88
C TYR A 141 5.98 -9.98 13.82
N ASP A 142 5.94 -9.58 15.09
CA ASP A 142 5.03 -10.15 16.08
C ASP A 142 3.57 -9.76 15.79
N ASP A 143 3.34 -8.49 15.44
CA ASP A 143 2.01 -7.99 15.06
C ASP A 143 1.50 -8.64 13.77
N TYR A 144 2.40 -8.94 12.82
CA TYR A 144 2.03 -9.64 11.59
C TYR A 144 1.58 -11.08 11.86
N GLY A 145 2.18 -11.77 12.83
CA GLY A 145 1.75 -13.10 13.28
C GLY A 145 0.30 -13.06 13.79
N ASN A 146 0.01 -12.13 14.69
CA ASN A 146 -1.32 -11.92 15.25
C ASN A 146 -2.36 -11.54 14.17
N PHE A 147 -1.97 -10.67 13.22
CA PHE A 147 -2.80 -10.32 12.07
C PHE A 147 -3.11 -11.53 11.19
N GLN A 148 -2.13 -12.40 10.93
CA GLN A 148 -2.32 -13.56 10.07
C GLN A 148 -3.19 -14.63 10.72
N GLU A 149 -3.11 -14.79 12.05
CA GLU A 149 -4.03 -15.63 12.80
C GLU A 149 -5.47 -15.09 12.72
N ALA A 150 -5.65 -13.78 12.96
CA ALA A 150 -6.95 -13.12 12.80
C ALA A 150 -7.50 -13.23 11.37
N LEU A 151 -6.62 -13.20 10.35
CA LEU A 151 -7.01 -13.36 8.96
C LEU A 151 -7.45 -14.79 8.63
N ASN A 152 -6.95 -15.80 9.34
CA ASN A 152 -7.32 -17.19 9.14
C ASN A 152 -8.59 -17.59 9.91
N ASP A 153 -8.85 -16.94 11.04
CA ASP A 153 -10.04 -17.18 11.84
C ASP A 153 -11.31 -16.96 11.01
N ARG A 154 -12.15 -18.00 10.91
CA ARG A 154 -13.41 -17.99 10.16
C ARG A 154 -14.60 -17.59 11.05
N GLY A 155 -14.39 -17.49 12.36
CA GLY A 155 -15.40 -17.07 13.32
C GLY A 155 -15.39 -15.56 13.50
N ALA A 156 -16.55 -14.92 13.30
CA ALA A 156 -16.87 -13.61 13.86
C ALA A 156 -16.18 -12.33 13.34
N ILE A 157 -15.75 -12.25 12.06
CA ILE A 157 -15.13 -11.00 11.52
C ILE A 157 -16.08 -10.23 10.57
N SER A 158 -17.39 -10.50 10.63
CA SER A 158 -18.39 -9.69 9.92
C SER A 158 -18.68 -8.36 10.63
N GLU A 159 -18.60 -8.31 11.96
CA GLU A 159 -18.90 -7.10 12.75
C GLU A 159 -17.70 -6.15 12.88
N GLY A 160 -16.51 -6.60 12.49
CA GLY A 160 -15.27 -5.83 12.60
C GLY A 160 -14.53 -6.09 13.92
N ARG A 161 -13.21 -6.21 13.85
CA ARG A 161 -12.33 -6.42 15.00
C ARG A 161 -11.31 -5.30 15.07
N THR A 162 -11.19 -4.64 16.22
CA THR A 162 -10.14 -3.65 16.42
C THR A 162 -8.82 -4.36 16.75
N ILE A 163 -7.76 -4.04 16.00
CA ILE A 163 -6.40 -4.52 16.24
C ILE A 163 -5.44 -3.34 16.22
N VAL A 164 -4.38 -3.41 17.00
CA VAL A 164 -3.29 -2.43 16.96
C VAL A 164 -2.09 -3.09 16.30
N MET A 165 -1.54 -2.43 15.28
CA MET A 165 -0.33 -2.90 14.59
C MET A 165 0.69 -1.77 14.54
N HIS A 166 1.93 -2.10 14.84
CA HIS A 166 3.04 -1.18 14.69
C HIS A 166 3.49 -1.18 13.24
N MET A 167 3.29 -0.05 12.56
CA MET A 167 3.70 0.15 11.18
C MET A 167 4.99 0.95 11.06
N THR A 168 5.76 0.64 10.04
CA THR A 168 6.96 1.36 9.63
C THR A 168 6.57 2.75 9.15
N SER A 169 7.12 3.77 9.80
CA SER A 169 7.05 5.16 9.39
C SER A 169 8.44 5.70 9.07
N VAL A 170 8.56 6.38 7.94
CA VAL A 170 9.79 7.07 7.49
C VAL A 170 9.80 8.55 7.90
N VAL A 171 8.85 8.98 8.73
CA VAL A 171 8.80 10.34 9.24
C VAL A 171 8.64 10.33 10.75
N GLY A 172 9.48 11.11 11.43
CA GLY A 172 9.41 11.23 12.88
C GLY A 172 8.23 12.06 13.36
N PRO A 173 7.92 12.04 14.68
CA PRO A 173 6.81 12.81 15.27
C PRO A 173 6.88 14.33 14.99
N ARG A 174 8.08 14.85 14.75
CA ARG A 174 8.35 16.25 14.43
C ARG A 174 8.46 16.54 12.91
N GLY A 175 7.99 15.64 12.05
CA GLY A 175 7.99 15.81 10.59
C GLY A 175 9.34 15.68 9.90
N ARG A 176 10.41 15.34 10.64
CA ARG A 176 11.72 15.11 10.04
C ARG A 176 11.69 13.79 9.27
N LYS A 177 11.89 13.87 7.95
CA LYS A 177 12.10 12.70 7.09
C LYS A 177 13.29 11.90 7.61
N ARG A 178 13.10 10.61 7.79
CA ARG A 178 14.14 9.64 8.16
C ARG A 178 14.42 8.73 6.98
N SER A 179 15.61 8.13 7.02
CA SER A 179 16.00 7.12 6.05
C SER A 179 15.13 5.86 6.21
N SER A 180 14.82 5.22 5.09
CA SER A 180 14.18 3.90 5.06
C SER A 180 14.99 2.80 5.77
N LYS A 181 16.28 3.05 6.05
CA LYS A 181 17.17 2.12 6.77
C LYS A 181 17.00 2.14 8.29
N SER A 182 16.36 3.17 8.85
CA SER A 182 16.08 3.28 10.29
C SER A 182 14.67 3.82 10.55
N PRO A 183 13.64 3.06 10.14
CA PRO A 183 12.26 3.47 10.30
C PRO A 183 11.86 3.52 11.78
N ILE A 184 10.85 4.33 12.10
CA ILE A 184 10.21 4.33 13.41
C ILE A 184 8.97 3.43 13.31
N MET A 185 8.76 2.60 14.31
CA MET A 185 7.53 1.83 14.44
C MET A 185 6.46 2.69 15.12
N LYS A 186 5.41 3.02 14.38
CA LYS A 186 4.27 3.83 14.85
C LYS A 186 3.08 2.92 15.09
N PRO A 187 2.47 2.93 16.29
CA PRO A 187 1.25 2.17 16.55
C PRO A 187 0.11 2.77 15.74
N ILE A 188 -0.64 1.92 15.03
CA ILE A 188 -1.82 2.30 14.26
C ILE A 188 -2.94 1.35 14.64
N THR A 189 -4.10 1.93 14.96
CA THR A 189 -5.31 1.19 15.29
C THR A 189 -6.08 0.92 14.02
N PHE A 190 -6.39 -0.35 13.76
CA PHE A 190 -7.14 -0.80 12.61
C PHE A 190 -8.47 -1.41 13.02
N CYS A 191 -9.54 -1.02 12.35
CA CYS A 191 -10.76 -1.82 12.31
C CYS A 191 -10.67 -2.82 11.16
N LEU A 192 -10.47 -4.08 11.50
CA LEU A 192 -10.35 -5.23 10.61
C LEU A 192 -11.73 -5.78 10.28
N ARG A 193 -12.11 -5.81 9.01
CA ARG A 193 -13.29 -6.52 8.51
C ARG A 193 -12.88 -7.49 7.42
N ILE A 194 -13.38 -8.72 7.48
CA ILE A 194 -13.07 -9.72 6.47
C ILE A 194 -14.31 -10.01 5.66
N LEU A 195 -14.16 -9.92 4.35
CA LEU A 195 -15.19 -10.28 3.38
C LEU A 195 -14.78 -11.59 2.73
N ASP A 196 -15.66 -12.58 2.82
CA ASP A 196 -15.45 -13.92 2.28
C ASP A 196 -16.59 -14.26 1.33
N ASP A 197 -16.26 -14.56 0.07
CA ASP A 197 -17.21 -15.05 -0.91
C ASP A 197 -17.03 -16.56 -1.04
N LYS A 198 -17.96 -17.29 -0.40
CA LYS A 198 -18.00 -18.75 -0.40
C LYS A 198 -18.14 -19.35 -1.81
N LYS A 199 -18.62 -18.59 -2.81
CA LYS A 199 -18.82 -19.11 -4.18
C LYS A 199 -17.53 -19.08 -5.00
N THR A 200 -16.73 -18.04 -4.83
CA THR A 200 -15.48 -17.87 -5.58
C THR A 200 -14.24 -18.25 -4.77
N GLU A 201 -14.41 -18.66 -3.51
CA GLU A 201 -13.34 -18.87 -2.52
C GLU A 201 -12.39 -17.67 -2.39
N GLN A 202 -12.90 -16.48 -2.66
CA GLN A 202 -12.12 -15.25 -2.59
C GLN A 202 -12.35 -14.60 -1.24
N ARG A 203 -11.26 -14.24 -0.58
CA ARG A 203 -11.28 -13.64 0.75
C ARG A 203 -10.42 -12.39 0.74
N ILE A 204 -11.05 -11.26 1.03
CA ILE A 204 -10.36 -9.98 1.19
C ILE A 204 -10.52 -9.45 2.59
N CYS A 205 -9.52 -8.71 3.02
CA CYS A 205 -9.41 -8.10 4.32
C CYS A 205 -9.43 -6.57 4.13
N LEU A 206 -10.34 -5.91 4.84
CA LEU A 206 -10.47 -4.47 4.90
C LEU A 206 -9.93 -3.99 6.24
N LEU A 207 -9.02 -3.05 6.16
CA LEU A 207 -8.32 -2.47 7.29
C LEU A 207 -8.59 -0.96 7.24
N LEU A 208 -9.48 -0.49 8.09
CA LEU A 208 -9.68 0.95 8.30
C LEU A 208 -8.70 1.41 9.37
N ALA A 209 -7.64 2.11 8.97
CA ALA A 209 -6.68 2.69 9.89
C ALA A 209 -7.24 3.96 10.50
N THR A 210 -7.02 4.12 11.80
CA THR A 210 -7.20 5.37 12.54
C THR A 210 -5.82 5.77 13.05
N ALA A 211 -5.35 6.92 12.60
CA ALA A 211 -3.99 7.39 12.88
C ALA A 211 -3.96 8.90 12.95
N THR A 212 -3.05 9.45 13.75
CA THR A 212 -2.80 10.90 13.77
C THR A 212 -1.85 11.29 12.64
N PRO A 213 -2.11 12.36 11.88
CA PRO A 213 -1.23 12.77 10.78
C PRO A 213 0.15 13.20 11.31
N ILE A 214 1.17 13.10 10.45
CA ILE A 214 2.51 13.63 10.73
C ILE A 214 2.42 15.13 11.02
N CYS A 215 3.19 15.62 12.00
CA CYS A 215 3.27 17.06 12.31
C CYS A 215 1.96 17.74 12.73
N SER A 216 0.89 16.98 12.95
CA SER A 216 -0.25 17.49 13.71
C SER A 216 0.28 17.80 15.10
N GLY A 217 0.51 19.09 15.39
CA GLY A 217 0.93 19.57 16.69
C GLY A 217 -0.12 19.20 17.72
N GLY A 218 -0.02 17.99 18.25
CA GLY A 218 -0.99 17.39 19.14
C GLY A 218 -0.44 17.35 20.54
N LEU A 219 -1.03 18.17 21.39
CA LEU A 219 -1.02 18.18 22.86
C LEU A 219 -1.47 16.85 23.52
N TYR A 220 -1.33 15.71 22.83
CA TYR A 220 -1.81 14.41 23.30
C TYR A 220 -0.71 13.38 23.09
N SER A 221 0.16 13.29 24.09
CA SER A 221 0.80 12.02 24.42
C SER A 221 -0.31 11.04 24.78
N GLU A 222 -0.23 9.84 24.21
CA GLU A 222 -0.87 8.61 24.67
C GLU A 222 -2.39 8.46 24.56
N VAL A 223 -2.79 7.53 23.70
CA VAL A 223 -3.83 6.55 24.07
C VAL A 223 -3.33 5.16 23.63
N THR A 224 -2.40 4.60 24.40
CA THR A 224 -2.42 3.15 24.65
C THR A 224 -3.67 2.88 25.50
N SER A 225 -4.82 2.70 24.86
CA SER A 225 -5.97 2.10 25.52
C SER A 225 -6.39 0.87 24.74
N HIS A 226 -5.88 -0.28 25.14
CA HIS A 226 -6.66 -1.49 25.41
C HIS A 226 -5.71 -2.45 26.16
N PHE A 227 -6.13 -2.84 27.38
CA PHE A 227 -5.37 -3.37 28.54
C PHE A 227 -4.72 -2.26 29.40
N SER A 228 -5.08 -1.99 30.66
CA SER A 228 -5.78 -2.76 31.72
C SER A 228 -6.36 -1.77 32.80
N PRO A 229 -6.86 -2.23 33.96
CA PRO A 229 -8.16 -1.90 34.58
C PRO A 229 -8.24 -0.52 35.28
N SER A 230 -9.39 -0.25 35.87
CA SER A 230 -9.91 0.98 36.52
C SER A 230 -9.07 1.67 37.62
N SER A 231 -7.74 1.77 37.53
CA SER A 231 -6.90 2.47 38.52
C SER A 231 -5.70 3.21 37.92
N THR A 232 -5.86 3.82 36.74
CA THR A 232 -4.81 4.66 36.15
C THR A 232 -5.27 6.11 36.16
N PHE A 233 -4.53 7.00 36.83
CA PHE A 233 -4.80 8.44 36.85
C PHE A 233 -3.72 9.20 36.08
N VAL A 234 -4.11 10.28 35.41
CA VAL A 234 -3.20 11.12 34.62
C VAL A 234 -2.81 12.34 35.44
N THR A 235 -1.51 12.61 35.53
CA THR A 235 -0.98 13.85 36.08
C THR A 235 -0.18 14.61 35.02
N ARG A 236 -0.27 15.94 35.06
CA ARG A 236 0.50 16.85 34.19
C ARG A 236 1.47 17.64 35.05
N HIS A 237 2.72 17.74 34.61
CA HIS A 237 3.75 18.51 35.31
C HIS A 237 4.24 19.70 34.50
N THR A 238 4.59 20.78 35.18
CA THR A 238 5.37 21.90 34.63
C THR A 238 6.86 21.56 34.64
N CYS A 239 7.69 22.31 33.90
CA CYS A 239 9.14 22.06 33.82
C CYS A 239 9.88 22.21 35.16
N ASP A 240 9.26 22.86 36.16
CA ASP A 240 9.72 22.91 37.56
C ASP A 240 9.20 21.74 38.41
N MET A 241 8.72 20.67 37.77
CA MET A 241 8.21 19.42 38.35
C MET A 241 6.96 19.57 39.24
N LYS A 242 6.28 20.72 39.22
CA LYS A 242 5.02 20.91 39.94
C LYS A 242 3.84 20.29 39.19
N PHE A 243 2.90 19.73 39.93
CA PHE A 243 1.64 19.24 39.38
C PHE A 243 0.79 20.42 38.91
N SER A 244 0.38 20.39 37.64
CA SER A 244 -0.50 21.38 37.00
C SER A 244 -1.91 20.84 36.74
N TYR A 245 -2.06 19.53 36.75
CA TYR A 245 -3.33 18.84 36.63
C TYR A 245 -3.17 17.44 37.21
N ALA A 246 -4.15 16.99 37.97
CA ALA A 246 -4.29 15.60 38.38
C ALA A 246 -5.76 15.24 38.14
N ASP A 247 -5.99 14.10 37.49
CA ASP A 247 -7.33 13.62 37.21
C ASP A 247 -8.06 13.30 38.52
N GLU A 248 -9.27 13.85 38.71
CA GLU A 248 -10.06 13.66 39.93
C GLU A 248 -11.01 12.45 39.77
N ARG A 249 -10.54 11.29 40.26
CA ARG A 249 -11.40 10.18 40.70
C ARG A 249 -10.89 9.61 42.01
#